data_AF-A0A533I2B1-F1
#
_entry.id   AF-A0A533I2B1-F1
#
_cell.length_a   1.000
_cell.length_b   1.000
_cell.length_c   1.000
_cell.angle_alpha   90.00
_cell.angle_beta   90.00
_cell.angle_gamma   90.00
#
_symmetry.space_group_name_H-M   'P 1'
#
loop_
_entity.id
_entity.type
_entity.pdbx_description
1 polymer ?
#
loop_
_entity_poly.entity_id
_entity_poly.type
_entity_poly.pdbx_seq_one_letter_code
_entity_poly.pdbx_strand_id
1 'polypeptide(L)'
;MPASKPLTAEQFARAIDGMTISERPTAMARAVLVDGMSQSDCARAMNVSRNAVSLAVNRVRDAHEAVPAGFERVTAILPSHQASVVKGWHERAPLKGEIAR
;
A
#
# COMPACT_ATOMS: atom_id res chain seq x y z
N MET A 1 -20.87 0.93 -2.79
CA MET A 1 -19.47 0.83 -2.29
C MET A 1 -18.76 -0.18 -3.16
N PRO A 2 -17.87 0.19 -4.09
CA PRO A 2 -17.27 -0.82 -4.94
C PRO A 2 -16.40 -1.72 -4.07
N ALA A 3 -16.61 -3.03 -4.17
CA ALA A 3 -15.80 -4.04 -3.55
C ALA A 3 -14.34 -3.81 -3.96
N SER A 4 -13.53 -3.37 -3.01
CA SER A 4 -12.11 -3.09 -3.22
C SER A 4 -11.44 -4.39 -3.68
N LYS A 5 -10.68 -4.31 -4.78
CA LYS A 5 -10.05 -5.46 -5.41
C LYS A 5 -9.03 -6.07 -4.42
N PRO A 6 -8.98 -7.42 -4.29
CA PRO A 6 -7.96 -8.07 -3.47
C PRO A 6 -6.57 -7.77 -4.05
N LEU A 7 -5.60 -7.58 -3.17
CA LEU A 7 -4.19 -7.37 -3.48
C LEU A 7 -3.47 -8.72 -3.45
N THR A 8 -2.51 -8.93 -4.35
CA THR A 8 -1.60 -10.07 -4.21
C THR A 8 -0.66 -9.87 -3.03
N ALA A 9 -0.07 -10.96 -2.52
CA ALA A 9 0.92 -10.88 -1.44
C ALA A 9 2.10 -9.97 -1.80
N GLU A 10 2.54 -9.96 -3.06
CA GLU A 10 3.60 -9.08 -3.56
C GLU A 10 3.17 -7.61 -3.61
N GLN A 11 1.95 -7.33 -4.09
CA GLN A 11 1.41 -5.97 -4.09
C GLN A 11 1.24 -5.43 -2.67
N PHE A 12 0.82 -6.28 -1.74
CA PHE A 12 0.74 -5.94 -0.32
C PHE A 12 2.13 -5.67 0.28
N ALA A 13 3.11 -6.54 0.02
CA ALA A 13 4.48 -6.35 0.49
C ALA A 13 5.09 -5.03 -0.01
N ARG A 14 4.90 -4.69 -1.29
CA ARG A 14 5.31 -3.39 -1.87
C ARG A 14 4.55 -2.20 -1.30
N ALA A 15 3.28 -2.39 -0.94
CA ALA A 15 2.47 -1.32 -0.35
C ALA A 15 2.97 -0.96 1.04
N ILE A 16 3.33 -1.96 1.86
CA ILE A 16 3.84 -1.76 3.22
C ILE A 16 5.33 -1.44 3.29
N ASP A 17 6.08 -1.64 2.20
CA ASP A 17 7.51 -1.32 2.15
C ASP A 17 7.74 0.19 2.39
N GLY A 18 8.59 0.51 3.36
CA GLY A 18 8.83 1.88 3.81
C GLY A 18 7.70 2.52 4.63
N MET A 19 6.60 1.82 4.94
CA MET A 19 5.55 2.34 5.82
C MET A 19 5.92 2.13 7.29
N THR A 20 5.81 3.18 8.11
CA THR A 20 5.83 3.07 9.58
C THR A 20 4.47 2.56 10.08
N ILE A 21 4.24 1.25 9.97
CA ILE A 21 3.02 0.58 10.43
C ILE A 21 3.38 -0.56 11.39
N SER A 22 2.67 -0.67 12.52
CA SER A 22 2.91 -1.72 13.50
C SER A 22 2.47 -3.10 12.98
N GLU A 23 3.00 -4.17 13.56
CA GLU A 23 2.71 -5.56 13.14
C GLU A 23 1.21 -5.89 13.18
N ARG A 24 0.50 -5.47 14.22
CA ARG A 24 -0.93 -5.79 14.39
C ARG A 24 -1.83 -5.17 13.30
N PRO A 25 -1.74 -3.86 12.98
CA PRO A 25 -2.37 -3.28 11.79
C PRO A 25 -1.97 -3.94 10.47
N THR A 26 -0.71 -4.34 10.33
CA THR A 26 -0.22 -5.04 9.13
C THR A 26 -0.92 -6.40 8.98
N ALA A 27 -1.04 -7.16 10.06
CA ALA A 27 -1.74 -8.44 10.07
C ALA A 27 -3.23 -8.29 9.73
N MET A 28 -3.91 -7.27 10.27
CA MET A 28 -5.31 -6.97 9.94
C MET A 28 -5.48 -6.66 8.45
N ALA A 29 -4.61 -5.81 7.90
CA ALA A 29 -4.67 -5.43 6.51
C ALA A 29 -4.38 -6.62 5.58
N ARG A 30 -3.43 -7.49 5.93
CA ARG A 30 -3.12 -8.72 5.18
C ARG A 30 -4.31 -9.68 5.14
N ALA A 31 -4.93 -9.95 6.30
CA ALA A 31 -6.09 -10.83 6.40
C ALA A 31 -7.24 -10.39 5.48
N VAL A 32 -7.47 -9.08 5.38
CA VAL A 32 -8.55 -8.52 4.57
C VAL A 32 -8.18 -8.38 3.09
N LEU A 33 -6.99 -7.87 2.79
CA LEU A 33 -6.60 -7.49 1.43
C LEU A 33 -5.98 -8.63 0.63
N VAL A 34 -5.31 -9.58 1.30
CA VAL A 34 -4.62 -10.72 0.66
C VAL A 34 -5.42 -12.00 0.86
N ASP A 35 -5.79 -12.31 2.11
CA ASP A 35 -6.46 -13.57 2.43
C ASP A 35 -7.98 -13.53 2.16
N GLY A 36 -8.53 -12.36 1.80
CA GLY A 36 -9.94 -12.18 1.43
C GLY A 36 -10.93 -12.25 2.60
N MET A 37 -10.44 -12.18 3.85
CA MET A 37 -11.29 -12.17 5.04
C MET A 37 -12.16 -10.91 5.08
N SER A 38 -13.42 -11.04 5.51
CA SER A 38 -14.26 -9.87 5.72
C SER A 38 -13.71 -9.01 6.88
N GLN A 39 -13.87 -7.69 6.81
CA GLN A 39 -13.44 -6.81 7.92
C GLN A 39 -14.13 -7.15 9.24
N SER A 40 -15.38 -7.63 9.16
CA SER A 40 -16.16 -8.05 10.33
C SER A 40 -15.58 -9.30 10.98
N ASP A 41 -15.16 -10.28 10.17
CA ASP A 41 -14.57 -11.52 10.66
C ASP A 41 -13.15 -11.28 11.19
N CYS A 42 -12.36 -10.43 10.54
CA CYS A 42 -11.07 -9.99 11.06
C CYS A 42 -11.21 -9.26 12.40
N ALA A 43 -12.22 -8.40 12.54
CA ALA A 43 -12.49 -7.69 13.79
C ALA A 43 -12.83 -8.66 14.94
N ARG A 44 -13.64 -9.68 14.67
CA ARG A 44 -13.97 -10.75 15.62
C ARG A 44 -12.74 -11.61 15.96
N ALA A 45 -12.00 -12.05 14.96
CA ALA A 45 -10.83 -12.92 15.14
C ALA A 45 -9.70 -12.25 15.94
N MET A 46 -9.50 -10.94 15.75
CA MET A 46 -8.44 -10.20 16.43
C MET A 46 -8.91 -9.43 17.68
N ASN A 47 -10.18 -9.62 18.07
CA ASN A 47 -10.84 -8.92 19.18
C ASN A 47 -10.61 -7.39 19.16
N VAL A 48 -10.91 -6.77 18.02
CA VAL A 48 -10.76 -5.32 17.79
C VAL A 48 -12.04 -4.73 17.23
N SER A 49 -12.17 -3.41 17.25
CA SER A 49 -13.29 -2.74 16.60
C SER A 49 -13.19 -2.83 15.08
N ARG A 50 -14.34 -2.88 14.40
CA ARG A 50 -14.41 -2.84 12.92
C ARG A 50 -13.74 -1.58 12.36
N ASN A 51 -13.82 -0.46 13.08
CA ASN A 51 -13.18 0.79 12.68
C ASN A 51 -11.64 0.68 12.69
N ALA A 52 -11.05 -0.03 13.67
CA ALA A 52 -9.61 -0.25 13.71
C ALA A 52 -9.13 -1.08 12.49
N VAL A 53 -9.90 -2.11 12.11
CA VAL A 53 -9.64 -2.89 10.89
C VAL A 53 -9.76 -1.99 9.65
N SER A 54 -10.82 -1.19 9.55
CA SER A 54 -11.03 -0.27 8.42
C SER A 54 -9.89 0.74 8.28
N LEU A 55 -9.39 1.29 9.38
CA LEU A 55 -8.27 2.23 9.38
C LEU A 55 -6.99 1.57 8.87
N ALA A 56 -6.68 0.36 9.34
CA ALA A 56 -5.50 -0.37 8.90
C ALA A 56 -5.56 -0.73 7.40
N VAL A 57 -6.73 -1.22 6.94
CA VAL A 57 -6.96 -1.59 5.55
C VAL A 57 -6.89 -0.36 4.63
N ASN A 58 -7.53 0.75 5.00
CA ASN A 58 -7.46 1.99 4.22
C ASN A 58 -6.03 2.48 4.11
N ARG A 59 -5.27 2.48 5.22
CA ARG A 59 -3.89 2.97 5.22
C ARG A 59 -2.98 2.23 4.23
N VAL A 60 -3.08 0.89 4.16
CA VAL A 60 -2.30 0.09 3.20
C VAL A 60 -2.79 0.31 1.77
N ARG A 61 -4.11 0.44 1.58
CA ARG A 61 -4.70 0.72 0.27
C ARG A 61 -4.30 2.09 -0.26
N ASP A 62 -4.34 3.13 0.56
CA ASP A 62 -3.91 4.48 0.17
C ASP A 62 -2.43 4.48 -0.23
N ALA A 63 -1.59 3.71 0.49
CA ALA A 63 -0.17 3.56 0.14
C ALA A 63 0.04 2.82 -1.20
N HIS A 64 -0.85 1.88 -1.53
CA HIS A 64 -0.84 1.20 -2.82
C HIS A 64 -1.35 2.10 -3.96
N GLU A 65 -2.48 2.79 -3.76
CA GLU A 65 -3.11 3.68 -4.74
C GLU A 65 -2.32 4.96 -5.01
N ALA A 66 -1.43 5.36 -4.08
CA ALA A 66 -0.47 6.45 -4.30
C ALA A 66 0.53 6.16 -5.45
N VAL A 67 0.57 4.94 -5.99
CA VAL A 67 1.34 4.61 -7.20
C VAL A 67 0.42 4.73 -8.43
N PRO A 68 0.66 5.70 -9.34
CA PRO A 68 -0.17 5.87 -10.53
C PRO A 68 -0.18 4.62 -11.42
N ALA A 69 -1.26 4.42 -12.18
CA ALA A 69 -1.35 3.31 -13.12
C ALA A 69 -0.21 3.37 -14.16
N GLY A 70 0.47 2.25 -14.37
CA GLY A 70 1.66 2.17 -15.24
C GLY A 70 2.99 2.51 -14.55
N PHE A 71 2.96 2.87 -13.26
CA PHE A 71 4.16 3.10 -12.45
C PHE A 71 4.32 1.98 -11.40
N GLU A 72 5.56 1.72 -10.99
CA GLU A 72 5.88 0.77 -9.92
C GLU A 72 6.77 1.44 -8.88
N ARG A 73 6.46 1.20 -7.59
CA ARG A 73 7.34 1.60 -6.48
C ARG A 73 8.47 0.57 -6.37
N VAL A 74 9.71 1.04 -6.47
CA VAL A 74 10.92 0.20 -6.37
C VAL A 74 11.80 0.66 -5.21
N THR A 75 12.36 -0.32 -4.49
CA THR A 75 13.36 -0.10 -3.43
C THR A 75 14.62 -0.90 -3.82
N ALA A 76 15.76 -0.23 -3.99
CA ALA A 76 16.99 -0.87 -4.46
C ALA A 76 18.24 -0.25 -3.83
N ILE A 77 19.27 -1.08 -3.61
CA ILE A 77 20.62 -0.62 -3.20
C ILE A 77 21.42 -0.35 -4.47
N LEU A 78 21.83 0.91 -4.67
CA LEU A 78 22.50 1.38 -5.88
C LEU A 78 23.78 2.15 -5.53
N PRO A 79 24.82 2.14 -6.40
CA PRO A 79 25.94 3.06 -6.31
C PRO A 79 25.49 4.53 -6.33
N SER A 80 26.23 5.41 -5.64
CA SER A 80 25.83 6.82 -5.45
C SER A 80 25.49 7.56 -6.75
N HIS A 81 26.21 7.30 -7.84
CA HIS A 81 25.95 7.96 -9.12
C HIS A 81 24.60 7.56 -9.74
N GLN A 82 24.19 6.28 -9.60
CA GLN A 82 22.89 5.79 -10.06
C GLN A 82 21.76 6.29 -9.14
N ALA A 83 22.00 6.34 -7.83
CA ALA A 83 21.05 6.91 -6.88
C ALA A 83 20.75 8.39 -7.19
N SER A 84 21.75 9.18 -7.59
CA SER A 84 21.54 10.57 -8.02
C SER A 84 20.65 10.68 -9.27
N VAL A 85 20.78 9.75 -10.23
CA VAL A 85 19.91 9.70 -11.42
C VAL A 85 18.46 9.43 -11.03
N VAL A 86 18.22 8.43 -10.16
CA VAL A 86 16.88 8.06 -9.68
C VAL A 86 16.25 9.21 -8.88
N LYS A 87 17.03 9.89 -8.02
CA LYS A 87 16.57 11.08 -7.29
C LYS A 87 16.15 12.20 -8.26
N GLY A 88 16.94 12.44 -9.30
CA GLY A 88 16.62 13.41 -10.34
C GLY A 88 15.40 13.03 -11.20
N TRP A 89 14.98 11.77 -11.24
CA TRP A 89 13.70 11.38 -11.86
C TRP A 89 12.51 11.76 -10.98
N HIS A 90 12.63 11.61 -9.65
CA HIS A 90 11.57 12.00 -8.72
C HIS A 90 11.29 13.51 -8.75
N GLU A 91 12.33 14.33 -8.89
CA GLU A 91 12.20 15.79 -8.98
C GLU A 91 11.59 16.26 -10.32
N ARG A 92 11.79 15.52 -11.40
CA ARG A 92 11.31 15.86 -12.76
C ARG A 92 9.95 15.25 -13.10
N ALA A 93 9.50 14.24 -12.36
CA ALA A 93 8.20 13.62 -12.54
C ALA A 93 7.19 14.23 -11.57
N PRO A 94 6.28 15.11 -12.01
CA PRO A 94 5.16 15.48 -11.17
C PRO A 94 4.28 14.24 -11.00
N LEU A 95 4.34 13.59 -9.85
CA LEU A 95 3.42 12.51 -9.45
C LEU A 95 1.98 13.01 -9.19
N LYS A 96 1.57 14.12 -9.84
CA LYS A 96 0.23 14.69 -9.71
C LYS A 96 -0.22 15.36 -11.00
N GLY A 97 -1.10 14.66 -11.71
CA GLY A 97 -2.28 15.24 -12.35
C GLY A 97 -2.14 15.77 -13.77
N GLU A 98 -1.93 14.89 -14.76
CA GLU A 98 -2.28 15.22 -16.14
C GLU A 98 -2.69 13.96 -16.94
N ILE A 99 -3.72 13.27 -16.46
CA ILE A 99 -4.56 12.42 -17.32
C ILE A 99 -6.02 12.79 -17.01
N ALA A 100 -6.38 14.03 -17.36
CA ALA A 100 -7.75 14.38 -17.68
C ALA A 100 -7.74 14.79 -19.15
N ARG A 101 -8.16 13.87 -20.02
CA ARG A 101 -8.51 14.17 -21.40
C ARG A 101 -9.87 13.56 -21.68
#